data_AF-A0A3N5GA10-F1
#
_entry.id   AF-A0A3N5GA10-F1
#
_cell.length_a   1.000
_cell.length_b   1.000
_cell.length_c   1.000
_cell.angle_alpha   90.00
_cell.angle_beta   90.00
_cell.angle_gamma   90.00
#
_symmetry.space_group_name_H-M   'P 1'
#
loop_
_entity.id
_entity.type
_entity.pdbx_description
1 polymer ?
#
loop_
_entity_poly.entity_id
_entity_poly.type
_entity_poly.pdbx_seq_one_letter_code
_entity_poly.pdbx_strand_id
1 'polypeptide(L)'
;MFDRGSHIEVVIGGAELRRPGFIRLVDDALARFGRKPLLVVCDAPAERVEYLQAYDNGMKLASIVRTRVAIVLGGRDPTDVDRLTDLAATNRGTQVRSFRDLPAAKAWLGVD
;
A
#
# COMPACT_ATOMS: atom_id res chain seq x y z
N MET A 1 -4.31 10.71 7.32
CA MET A 1 -5.27 9.61 7.13
C MET A 1 -6.66 10.19 7.18
N PHE A 2 -7.48 9.95 6.16
CA PHE A 2 -8.79 10.53 5.98
C PHE A 2 -9.80 9.43 5.65
N ASP A 3 -10.96 9.43 6.30
CA ASP A 3 -12.08 8.58 5.92
C ASP A 3 -12.85 9.29 4.80
N ARG A 4 -12.84 8.70 3.59
CA ARG A 4 -13.55 9.21 2.42
C ARG A 4 -14.98 8.66 2.31
N GLY A 5 -15.45 7.95 3.34
CA GLY A 5 -16.72 7.20 3.32
C GLY A 5 -16.54 5.81 2.70
N SER A 6 -16.14 5.75 1.42
CA SER A 6 -15.94 4.51 0.66
C SER A 6 -14.63 3.77 0.98
N HIS A 7 -13.60 4.52 1.39
CA HIS A 7 -12.29 3.99 1.74
C HIS A 7 -11.57 4.91 2.73
N ILE A 8 -10.49 4.39 3.29
CA ILE A 8 -9.53 5.18 4.06
C ILE A 8 -8.39 5.56 3.13
N GLU A 9 -8.09 6.85 3.05
CA GLU A 9 -6.99 7.38 2.26
C GLU A 9 -5.85 7.84 3.18
N VAL A 10 -4.64 7.41 2.86
CA VAL A 10 -3.44 7.75 3.62
C VAL A 10 -2.34 8.21 2.69
N VAL A 11 -1.95 9.46 2.80
CA VAL A 11 -0.79 10.02 2.10
C VAL A 11 0.43 9.85 2.98
N ILE A 12 1.51 9.32 2.42
CA ILE A 12 2.78 9.07 3.09
C ILE A 12 3.94 9.57 2.23
N GLY A 13 5.02 9.99 2.88
CA GLY A 13 6.30 10.25 2.23
C GLY A 13 7.12 8.97 2.03
N GLY A 14 8.30 9.14 1.41
CA GLY A 14 9.22 8.04 1.11
C GLY A 14 9.90 7.46 2.35
N ALA A 15 10.09 8.29 3.38
CA ALA A 15 10.68 7.88 4.65
C ALA A 15 9.78 6.91 5.42
N GLU A 16 8.46 7.13 5.38
CA GLU A 16 7.45 6.29 6.00
C GLU A 16 7.37 4.93 5.33
N LEU A 17 7.52 4.88 4.00
CA LEU A 17 7.53 3.62 3.25
C LEU A 17 8.76 2.74 3.57
N ARG A 18 9.91 3.37 3.85
CA ARG A 18 11.18 2.70 4.16
C ARG A 18 11.37 2.36 5.64
N ARG A 19 10.34 2.51 6.48
CA ARG A 19 10.45 2.21 7.92
C ARG A 19 9.30 1.31 8.34
N PRO A 20 9.37 0.68 9.53
CA PRO A 20 8.19 0.05 10.13
C PRO A 20 6.99 1.01 10.28
N GLY A 21 7.18 2.32 10.04
CA GLY A 21 6.13 3.32 9.95
C GLY A 21 5.01 2.95 8.98
N PHE A 22 5.33 2.40 7.80
CA PHE A 22 4.30 1.98 6.85
C PHE A 22 3.43 0.84 7.38
N ILE A 23 4.03 -0.20 7.97
CA ILE A 23 3.29 -1.32 8.55
C ILE A 23 2.44 -0.85 9.73
N ARG A 24 3.01 -0.03 10.62
CA ARG A 24 2.28 0.54 11.76
C ARG A 24 1.09 1.38 11.30
N LEU A 25 1.27 2.17 10.24
CA LEU A 25 0.21 3.00 9.69
C LEU A 25 -0.95 2.17 9.12
N VAL A 26 -0.64 1.06 8.44
CA VAL A 26 -1.68 0.13 7.97
C VAL A 26 -2.36 -0.56 9.15
N ASP A 27 -1.61 -1.01 10.14
CA ASP A 27 -2.15 -1.62 11.35
C ASP A 27 -3.08 -0.67 12.12
N ASP A 28 -2.65 0.57 12.34
CA ASP A 28 -3.44 1.64 12.96
C ASP A 28 -4.73 1.93 12.17
N ALA A 29 -4.64 1.95 10.83
CA ALA A 29 -5.81 2.13 9.97
C ALA A 29 -6.82 0.99 10.11
N LEU A 30 -6.34 -0.26 10.11
CA LEU A 30 -7.17 -1.45 10.25
C LEU A 30 -7.80 -1.53 11.64
N ALA A 31 -7.05 -1.19 12.70
CA ALA A 31 -7.55 -1.15 14.06
C ALA A 31 -8.66 -0.10 14.25
N ARG A 32 -8.52 1.06 13.60
CA ARG A 32 -9.44 2.19 13.75
C ARG A 32 -10.68 2.09 12.86
N PHE A 33 -10.53 1.65 11.63
CA PHE A 33 -11.59 1.70 10.60
C PHE A 33 -12.09 0.31 10.17
N GLY A 34 -11.56 -0.76 10.76
CA GLY A 34 -12.00 -2.12 10.52
C GLY A 34 -11.72 -2.59 9.10
N ARG A 35 -12.76 -3.07 8.40
CA ARG A 35 -12.62 -3.74 7.10
C ARG A 35 -12.74 -2.79 5.90
N LYS A 36 -12.78 -1.47 6.12
CA LYS A 36 -12.82 -0.51 5.01
C LYS A 36 -11.60 -0.69 4.09
N PRO A 37 -11.76 -0.59 2.76
CA PRO A 37 -10.63 -0.61 1.84
C PRO A 37 -9.65 0.52 2.19
N LEU A 38 -8.37 0.25 2.03
CA LEU A 38 -7.30 1.19 2.34
C LEU A 38 -6.57 1.59 1.06
N LEU A 39 -6.48 2.89 0.83
CA LEU A 39 -5.69 3.49 -0.25
C LEU A 39 -4.51 4.22 0.39
N VAL A 40 -3.30 3.77 0.07
CA VAL A 40 -2.06 4.43 0.48
C VAL A 40 -1.47 5.13 -0.73
N VAL A 41 -1.20 6.43 -0.62
CA VAL A 41 -0.58 7.23 -1.68
C VAL A 41 0.79 7.68 -1.21
N CYS A 42 1.84 7.23 -1.89
CA CYS A 42 3.19 7.69 -1.66
C CYS A 42 3.45 8.93 -2.55
N ASP A 43 3.62 10.10 -1.93
CA ASP A 43 3.82 11.38 -2.61
C ASP A 43 5.30 11.76 -2.84
N ALA A 44 6.23 10.95 -2.34
CA ALA A 44 7.65 11.23 -2.44
C ALA A 44 8.24 10.98 -3.85
N PRO A 45 9.26 11.77 -4.25
CA PRO A 45 9.99 11.55 -5.49
C PRO A 45 10.64 10.16 -5.53
N ALA A 46 10.90 9.68 -6.75
CA ALA A 46 11.38 8.32 -7.04
C ALA A 46 12.74 8.03 -6.38
N GLU A 47 12.68 7.58 -5.14
CA GLU A 47 13.82 7.16 -4.36
C GLU A 47 13.78 5.63 -4.25
N ARG A 48 14.89 4.96 -4.60
CA ARG A 48 14.96 3.48 -4.61
C ARG A 48 14.59 2.93 -3.23
N VAL A 49 13.60 2.05 -3.17
CA VAL A 49 13.33 1.24 -1.98
C VAL A 49 14.15 -0.04 -2.15
N GLU A 50 14.98 -0.37 -1.17
CA GLU A 50 15.79 -1.59 -1.22
C GLU A 50 14.90 -2.83 -1.28
N TYR A 51 15.28 -3.79 -2.13
CA TYR A 51 14.48 -5.00 -2.43
C TYR A 51 14.10 -5.79 -1.17
N LEU A 52 15.06 -6.00 -0.25
CA LEU A 52 14.84 -6.74 0.99
C LEU A 52 13.79 -6.07 1.88
N GLN A 53 13.78 -4.74 1.92
CA GLN A 53 12.82 -3.98 2.69
C GLN A 53 11.42 -4.00 2.07
N ALA A 54 11.33 -3.94 0.74
CA ALA A 54 10.07 -4.12 0.02
C ALA A 54 9.48 -5.52 0.29
N TYR A 55 10.32 -6.55 0.27
CA TYR A 55 9.93 -7.93 0.59
C TYR A 55 9.40 -8.05 2.03
N ASP A 56 10.15 -7.58 3.02
CA ASP A 56 9.74 -7.64 4.43
C ASP A 56 8.44 -6.89 4.69
N ASN A 57 8.27 -5.72 4.06
CA ASN A 57 7.04 -4.96 4.17
C ASN A 57 5.86 -5.69 3.51
N GLY A 58 6.06 -6.28 2.33
CA GLY A 58 5.04 -7.11 1.66
C GLY A 58 4.61 -8.29 2.53
N MET A 59 5.55 -9.00 3.15
CA MET A 59 5.28 -10.11 4.06
C MET A 59 4.51 -9.67 5.31
N LYS A 60 4.96 -8.58 5.95
CA LYS A 60 4.31 -8.03 7.14
C LYS A 60 2.89 -7.54 6.83
N LEU A 61 2.71 -6.83 5.71
CA LEU A 61 1.39 -6.42 5.23
C LEU A 61 0.48 -7.62 5.01
N ALA A 62 0.94 -8.61 4.24
CA ALA A 62 0.17 -9.81 3.98
C ALA A 62 -0.23 -10.49 5.31
N SER A 63 0.62 -10.43 6.34
CA SER A 63 0.35 -11.00 7.66
C SER A 63 -0.77 -10.31 8.46
N ILE A 64 -0.96 -9.00 8.30
CA ILE A 64 -1.93 -8.20 9.09
C ILE A 64 -3.22 -7.86 8.32
N VAL A 65 -3.14 -7.79 6.99
CA VAL A 65 -4.25 -7.30 6.17
C VAL A 65 -5.38 -8.34 6.08
N ARG A 66 -6.62 -7.85 6.19
CA ARG A 66 -7.88 -8.60 6.06
C ARG A 66 -8.88 -7.91 5.11
N THR A 67 -8.43 -6.87 4.41
CA THR A 67 -9.20 -6.03 3.49
C THR A 67 -8.37 -5.68 2.26
N ARG A 68 -8.97 -5.08 1.24
CA ARG A 68 -8.23 -4.62 0.06
C ARG A 68 -7.38 -3.39 0.40
N VAL A 69 -6.09 -3.47 0.09
CA VAL A 69 -5.12 -2.37 0.24
C VAL A 69 -4.50 -2.06 -1.11
N ALA A 70 -4.70 -0.84 -1.59
CA ALA A 70 -4.04 -0.33 -2.79
C ALA A 70 -2.93 0.64 -2.41
N ILE A 71 -1.76 0.49 -3.02
CA ILE A 71 -0.59 1.34 -2.74
C ILE A 71 -0.18 2.06 -4.03
N VAL A 72 -0.38 3.37 -4.09
CA VAL A 72 0.05 4.21 -5.22
C VAL A 72 1.48 4.65 -4.99
N LEU A 73 2.37 4.27 -5.89
CA LEU A 73 3.79 4.59 -5.87
C LEU A 73 4.09 5.55 -7.04
N GLY A 74 3.74 6.83 -6.86
CA GLY A 74 3.88 7.84 -7.90
C GLY A 74 5.31 7.91 -8.46
N GLY A 75 5.45 7.91 -9.79
CA GLY A 75 6.73 8.17 -10.48
C GLY A 75 7.80 7.08 -10.39
N ARG A 76 7.49 5.87 -9.88
CA ARG A 76 8.48 4.77 -9.80
C ARG A 76 8.58 3.96 -11.08
N ASP A 77 9.80 3.47 -11.33
CA ASP A 77 10.09 2.54 -12.42
C ASP A 77 9.31 1.21 -12.21
N PRO A 78 8.70 0.64 -13.27
CA PRO A 78 7.98 -0.64 -13.26
C PRO A 78 8.58 -1.70 -12.33
N THR A 79 9.90 -1.84 -12.36
CA THR A 79 10.61 -2.94 -11.71
C THR A 79 10.49 -2.96 -10.19
N ASP A 80 10.29 -1.82 -9.53
CA ASP A 80 10.17 -1.77 -8.06
C ASP A 80 8.72 -1.88 -7.57
N VAL A 81 7.77 -1.36 -8.35
CA VAL A 81 6.31 -1.43 -8.09
C VAL A 81 5.81 -2.86 -8.30
N ASP A 82 6.26 -3.50 -9.37
CA ASP A 82 5.85 -4.87 -9.70
C ASP A 82 6.39 -5.85 -8.64
N ARG A 83 7.60 -5.64 -8.09
CA ARG A 83 8.18 -6.50 -7.06
C ARG A 83 7.45 -6.46 -5.71
N LEU A 84 7.05 -5.27 -5.22
CA LEU A 84 6.27 -5.16 -3.98
C LEU A 84 4.90 -5.86 -4.15
N THR A 85 4.30 -5.70 -5.34
CA THR A 85 3.00 -6.29 -5.71
C THR A 85 3.06 -7.80 -5.81
N ASP A 86 4.05 -8.33 -6.53
CA ASP A 86 4.20 -9.76 -6.75
C ASP A 86 4.41 -10.52 -5.43
N LEU A 87 5.19 -9.94 -4.52
CA LEU A 87 5.50 -10.56 -3.22
C LEU A 87 4.32 -10.53 -2.25
N ALA A 88 3.55 -9.45 -2.21
CA ALA A 88 2.35 -9.36 -1.37
C ALA A 88 1.19 -10.19 -1.95
N ALA A 89 1.01 -10.21 -3.27
CA ALA A 89 -0.02 -10.96 -3.96
C ALA A 89 0.18 -12.48 -3.87
N THR A 90 1.44 -12.95 -3.94
CA THR A 90 1.77 -14.39 -3.86
C THR A 90 1.44 -14.99 -2.49
N ASN A 91 1.49 -14.20 -1.42
CA ASN A 91 1.43 -14.76 -0.06
C ASN A 91 0.03 -14.86 0.56
N ARG A 92 -1.00 -14.11 0.10
CA ARG A 92 -2.35 -14.18 0.69
C ARG A 92 -3.54 -13.93 -0.24
N GLY A 93 -3.37 -14.07 -1.55
CA GLY A 93 -4.49 -13.99 -2.49
C GLY A 93 -5.02 -12.55 -2.62
N THR A 94 -4.39 -11.80 -3.52
CA THR A 94 -4.88 -10.57 -4.17
C THR A 94 -5.28 -9.37 -3.30
N GLN A 95 -5.35 -9.44 -1.97
CA GLN A 95 -5.86 -8.33 -1.15
C GLN A 95 -4.93 -7.12 -1.02
N VAL A 96 -3.67 -7.22 -1.44
CA VAL A 96 -2.75 -6.08 -1.47
C VAL A 96 -2.20 -5.94 -2.88
N ARG A 97 -2.28 -4.73 -3.44
CA ARG A 97 -1.77 -4.44 -4.78
C ARG A 97 -1.16 -3.05 -4.84
N SER A 98 -0.08 -2.87 -5.59
CA SER A 98 0.47 -1.54 -5.85
C SER A 98 0.22 -1.08 -7.28
N PHE A 99 0.19 0.23 -7.47
CA PHE A 99 -0.22 0.92 -8.69
C PHE A 99 0.68 2.13 -8.93
N ARG A 100 0.80 2.53 -10.19
CA ARG A 100 1.57 3.72 -10.59
C ARG A 100 0.79 5.01 -10.43
N ASP A 101 -0.51 4.92 -10.63
CA ASP A 101 -1.41 6.04 -10.64
C ASP A 101 -2.62 5.80 -9.73
N LEU A 102 -3.13 6.91 -9.23
CA LEU A 102 -4.27 6.95 -8.32
C LEU A 102 -5.56 6.41 -8.96
N PRO A 103 -5.90 6.73 -10.23
CA PRO A 103 -7.09 6.18 -10.88
C PRO A 103 -7.14 4.66 -10.92
N ALA A 104 -6.05 3.98 -11.31
CA ALA A 104 -6.00 2.53 -11.37
C ALA A 104 -6.17 1.86 -10.00
N ALA A 105 -5.56 2.45 -8.96
CA ALA A 105 -5.71 1.99 -7.58
C ALA A 105 -7.16 2.07 -7.10
N LYS A 106 -7.80 3.21 -7.34
CA LYS A 106 -9.21 3.44 -6.99
C LYS A 106 -10.16 2.48 -7.72
N ALA A 107 -9.95 2.30 -9.03
CA ALA A 107 -10.74 1.36 -9.83
C ALA A 107 -10.65 -0.09 -9.31
N TRP A 108 -9.46 -0.53 -8.89
CA TRP A 108 -9.29 -1.87 -8.33
C TRP A 108 -9.91 -2.04 -6.92
N LEU A 109 -9.84 -0.99 -6.09
CA LEU A 109 -10.54 -0.96 -4.81
C LEU A 109 -12.07 -0.92 -4.98
N GLY A 110 -12.56 -0.44 -6.13
CA GLY A 110 -13.99 -0.21 -6.38
C GLY A 110 -14.49 1.03 -5.65
N VAL A 111 -13.70 2.11 -5.65
CA VAL A 111 -13.96 3.35 -4.89
C VAL A 111 -13.75 4.58 -5.79
N ASP A 112 -14.43 5.68 -5.45
CA ASP A 112 -14.37 6.95 -6.19
C ASP A 112 -13.27 7.91 -5.72
#